data_AF-A0A453R6P7-F1
#
_entry.id   AF-A0A453R6P7-F1
#
_cell.length_a   1.000
_cell.length_b   1.000
_cell.length_c   1.000
_cell.angle_alpha   90.00
_cell.angle_beta   90.00
_cell.angle_gamma   90.00
#
_symmetry.space_group_name_H-M   'P 1'
#
loop_
_entity.id
_entity.type
_entity.pdbx_description
1 polymer ?
#
loop_
_entity_poly.entity_id
_entity_poly.type
_entity_poly.pdbx_seq_one_letter_code
_entity_poly.pdbx_strand_id
1 'polypeptide(L)'
;MSSDIKSDLRQRLQFRARYRCHRAHSYHKKLKAAAIVAQCRWRGRIARKELRKLKMEARETGALKQAKDKLEKTVEELTWRVQLEKRMRTDLEEAKAQELSKFQSSMDALQAKLDETNAVLLKEREAAKKAIAEAPPVVKETEVIVQDTEKVHTLKAEVDELKTSLQSEKQRADELEKKRSEEAQANEEKQKKIEETEVKIRQFQDYLRRLEEKLSNVESENKVLRQQAVSVAPAKILSGRSKSNLQRNAESGHVSVSDSKITPESAVVASPKKEYDIDDKPQKSLNEKQQENQDLLIRCIAQHLGFAGNRPVAACIIYKCLLHWRSFEVERTSVFDRIIQTIGHAIETQDNNEVLAYWLSNASTLLLLLQRTLKASGSTGMAPQRRRSSSATLFGRMTQSFRGTPQGVNLALINGSMVSGVETLRQVEAKYPALLFKQQLTAYVEKIYGMIRDNLKKEISPLLGLCIQ
;
A
#
# COMPACT_ATOMS: atom_id res chain seq x y z
N MET A 1 -36.61 -83.52 14.91
CA MET A 1 -35.53 -82.77 15.60
C MET A 1 -34.28 -82.54 14.74
N SER A 2 -33.50 -83.58 14.36
CA SER A 2 -32.23 -83.37 13.61
C SER A 2 -32.44 -82.73 12.22
N SER A 3 -33.57 -83.03 11.57
CA SER A 3 -34.05 -82.40 10.34
C SER A 3 -34.21 -80.88 10.46
N ASP A 4 -34.76 -80.43 11.58
CA ASP A 4 -35.38 -79.10 11.72
C ASP A 4 -34.32 -78.07 12.14
N ILE A 5 -33.39 -78.50 12.99
CA ILE A 5 -32.15 -77.76 13.28
C ILE A 5 -31.35 -77.56 11.98
N LYS A 6 -31.31 -78.57 11.10
CA LYS A 6 -30.63 -78.49 9.79
C LYS A 6 -31.38 -77.60 8.78
N SER A 7 -32.70 -77.42 8.87
CA SER A 7 -33.42 -76.46 8.00
C SER A 7 -33.27 -75.03 8.51
N ASP A 8 -33.42 -74.78 9.83
CA ASP A 8 -33.19 -73.46 10.45
C ASP A 8 -31.76 -72.95 10.19
N LEU A 9 -30.73 -73.75 10.45
CA LEU A 9 -29.34 -73.38 10.14
C LEU A 9 -29.14 -72.99 8.66
N ARG A 10 -29.79 -73.69 7.72
CA ARG A 10 -29.75 -73.35 6.28
C ARG A 10 -30.49 -72.03 5.98
N GLN A 11 -31.64 -71.77 6.60
CA GLN A 11 -32.35 -70.49 6.47
C GLN A 11 -31.52 -69.32 7.02
N ARG A 12 -30.94 -69.46 8.23
CA ARG A 12 -30.05 -68.46 8.84
C ARG A 12 -28.83 -68.18 7.97
N LEU A 13 -28.21 -69.21 7.38
CA LEU A 13 -27.09 -69.07 6.45
C LEU A 13 -27.49 -68.33 5.16
N GLN A 14 -28.63 -68.70 4.55
CA GLN A 14 -29.15 -68.00 3.36
C GLN A 14 -29.48 -66.53 3.65
N PHE A 15 -30.12 -66.23 4.79
CA PHE A 15 -30.38 -64.86 5.21
C PHE A 15 -29.09 -64.06 5.40
N ARG A 16 -28.10 -64.61 6.11
CA ARG A 16 -26.78 -63.98 6.32
C ARG A 16 -26.03 -63.74 5.00
N ALA A 17 -26.15 -64.65 4.03
CA ALA A 17 -25.58 -64.49 2.69
C ALA A 17 -26.31 -63.39 1.88
N ARG A 18 -27.64 -63.40 1.84
CA ARG A 18 -28.46 -62.36 1.18
C ARG A 18 -28.19 -60.98 1.76
N TYR A 19 -28.13 -60.85 3.09
CA TYR A 19 -27.78 -59.60 3.77
C TYR A 19 -26.37 -59.11 3.43
N ARG A 20 -25.36 -59.99 3.43
CA ARG A 20 -23.98 -59.66 3.02
C ARG A 20 -23.92 -59.16 1.57
N CYS A 21 -24.61 -59.84 0.64
CA CYS A 21 -24.71 -59.45 -0.77
C CYS A 21 -25.38 -58.08 -0.93
N HIS A 22 -26.53 -57.87 -0.30
CA HIS A 22 -27.23 -56.58 -0.32
C HIS A 22 -26.36 -55.44 0.24
N ARG A 23 -25.66 -55.68 1.37
CA ARG A 23 -24.76 -54.69 1.98
C ARG A 23 -23.59 -54.34 1.05
N ALA A 24 -22.99 -55.33 0.39
CA ALA A 24 -21.91 -55.12 -0.58
C ALA A 24 -22.39 -54.35 -1.82
N HIS A 25 -23.55 -54.71 -2.39
CA HIS A 25 -24.14 -54.00 -3.52
C HIS A 25 -24.49 -52.54 -3.16
N SER A 26 -25.12 -52.32 -2.00
CA SER A 26 -25.47 -50.98 -1.50
C SER A 26 -24.22 -50.12 -1.28
N TYR A 27 -23.15 -50.69 -0.72
CA TYR A 27 -21.85 -50.03 -0.58
C TYR A 27 -21.23 -49.68 -1.95
N HIS A 28 -21.20 -50.62 -2.90
CA HIS A 28 -20.67 -50.40 -4.26
C HIS A 28 -21.44 -49.31 -5.02
N LYS A 29 -22.78 -49.27 -4.90
CA LYS A 29 -23.63 -48.24 -5.50
C LYS A 29 -23.33 -46.85 -4.90
N LYS A 30 -23.16 -46.76 -3.57
CA LYS A 30 -22.75 -45.52 -2.88
C LYS A 30 -21.33 -45.08 -3.29
N LEU A 31 -20.38 -46.01 -3.38
CA LEU A 31 -19.01 -45.74 -3.80
C LEU A 31 -18.92 -45.23 -5.24
N LYS A 32 -19.67 -45.84 -6.18
CA LYS A 32 -19.79 -45.35 -7.57
C LYS A 32 -20.35 -43.92 -7.62
N ALA A 33 -21.41 -43.63 -6.88
CA ALA A 33 -21.99 -42.28 -6.82
C ALA A 33 -20.98 -41.26 -6.24
N ALA A 34 -20.30 -41.60 -5.14
CA ALA A 34 -19.28 -40.76 -4.53
C ALA A 34 -18.08 -40.50 -5.47
N ALA A 35 -17.63 -41.52 -6.21
CA ALA A 35 -16.56 -41.39 -7.20
C ALA A 35 -16.94 -40.44 -8.34
N ILE A 36 -18.16 -40.55 -8.89
CA ILE A 36 -18.67 -39.64 -9.93
C ILE A 36 -18.73 -38.20 -9.40
N VAL A 37 -19.27 -37.98 -8.19
CA VAL A 37 -19.32 -36.65 -7.57
C VAL A 37 -17.91 -36.07 -7.34
N ALA A 38 -16.95 -36.89 -6.90
CA ALA A 38 -15.56 -36.46 -6.73
C ALA A 38 -14.90 -36.09 -8.08
N GLN A 39 -15.05 -36.93 -9.11
CA GLN A 39 -14.53 -36.68 -10.45
C GLN A 39 -15.13 -35.42 -11.08
N CYS A 40 -16.44 -35.22 -10.99
CA CYS A 40 -17.10 -34.01 -11.51
C CYS A 40 -16.66 -32.74 -10.75
N ARG A 41 -16.51 -32.81 -9.42
CA ARG A 41 -15.98 -31.69 -8.62
C ARG A 41 -14.52 -31.38 -8.95
N TRP A 42 -13.71 -32.39 -9.26
CA TRP A 42 -12.31 -32.24 -9.68
C TRP A 42 -12.18 -31.65 -11.09
N ARG A 43 -12.88 -32.21 -12.09
CA ARG A 43 -12.96 -31.65 -13.46
C ARG A 43 -13.42 -30.19 -13.44
N GLY A 44 -14.48 -29.88 -12.69
CA GLY A 44 -14.95 -28.50 -12.51
C GLY A 44 -13.96 -27.58 -11.77
N ARG A 45 -13.06 -28.11 -10.93
CA ARG A 45 -11.96 -27.35 -10.30
C ARG A 45 -10.87 -27.02 -11.33
N ILE A 46 -10.52 -27.97 -12.20
CA ILE A 46 -9.56 -27.79 -13.30
C ILE A 46 -10.06 -26.75 -14.30
N ALA A 47 -11.26 -26.93 -14.85
CA ALA A 47 -11.85 -25.98 -15.81
C ALA A 47 -11.96 -24.55 -15.26
N ARG A 48 -12.24 -24.38 -13.95
CA ARG A 48 -12.22 -23.06 -13.29
C ARG A 48 -10.81 -22.49 -13.06
N LYS A 49 -9.76 -23.30 -13.04
CA LYS A 49 -8.35 -22.85 -13.02
C LYS A 49 -7.94 -22.37 -14.42
N GLU A 50 -8.28 -23.14 -15.46
CA GLU A 50 -8.00 -22.82 -16.86
C GLU A 50 -8.73 -21.55 -17.31
N LEU A 51 -10.04 -21.44 -17.03
CA LEU A 51 -10.81 -20.22 -17.31
C LEU A 51 -10.26 -18.98 -16.60
N ARG A 52 -9.62 -19.13 -15.43
CA ARG A 52 -8.94 -18.02 -14.75
C ARG A 52 -7.62 -17.64 -15.45
N LYS A 53 -6.84 -18.62 -15.91
CA LYS A 53 -5.61 -18.38 -16.69
C LYS A 53 -5.92 -17.63 -17.98
N LEU A 54 -6.86 -18.15 -18.79
CA LEU A 54 -7.32 -17.51 -20.03
C LEU A 54 -7.88 -16.10 -19.80
N LYS A 55 -8.57 -15.85 -18.68
CA LYS A 55 -9.06 -14.51 -18.33
C LYS A 55 -7.97 -13.54 -17.86
N MET A 56 -6.82 -14.00 -17.38
CA MET A 56 -5.66 -13.14 -17.13
C MET A 56 -4.93 -12.84 -18.43
N GLU A 57 -4.70 -13.86 -19.27
CA GLU A 57 -4.05 -13.71 -20.58
C GLU A 57 -4.83 -12.74 -21.50
N ALA A 58 -6.17 -12.81 -21.49
CA ALA A 58 -7.05 -11.87 -22.20
C ALA A 58 -7.02 -10.43 -21.64
N ARG A 59 -6.63 -10.24 -20.37
CA ARG A 59 -6.43 -8.91 -19.76
C ARG A 59 -5.03 -8.37 -20.04
N GLU A 60 -4.02 -9.22 -19.94
CA GLU A 60 -2.62 -8.91 -20.21
C GLU A 60 -2.43 -8.48 -21.67
N THR A 61 -3.00 -9.23 -22.62
CA THR A 61 -3.06 -8.85 -24.04
C THR A 61 -3.81 -7.53 -24.28
N GLY A 62 -4.91 -7.29 -23.58
CA GLY A 62 -5.63 -6.00 -23.62
C GLY A 62 -4.78 -4.83 -23.07
N ALA A 63 -4.05 -5.03 -21.98
CA ALA A 63 -3.16 -4.04 -21.39
C ALA A 63 -1.93 -3.77 -22.26
N LEU A 64 -1.34 -4.81 -22.84
CA LEU A 64 -0.24 -4.72 -23.81
C LEU A 64 -0.68 -3.95 -25.06
N LYS A 65 -1.90 -4.19 -25.57
CA LYS A 65 -2.45 -3.38 -26.66
C LYS A 65 -2.59 -1.91 -26.25
N GLN A 66 -3.18 -1.61 -25.09
CA GLN A 66 -3.27 -0.21 -24.61
C GLN A 66 -1.90 0.45 -24.36
N ALA A 67 -0.85 -0.31 -24.05
CA ALA A 67 0.51 0.20 -23.95
C ALA A 67 1.09 0.50 -25.34
N LYS A 68 0.92 -0.42 -26.30
CA LYS A 68 1.30 -0.24 -27.71
C LYS A 68 0.59 0.97 -28.34
N ASP A 69 -0.73 1.05 -28.24
CA ASP A 69 -1.57 2.14 -28.76
C ASP A 69 -1.22 3.52 -28.15
N LYS A 70 -0.57 3.55 -26.97
CA LYS A 70 -0.02 4.77 -26.35
C LYS A 70 1.39 5.09 -26.85
N LEU A 71 2.25 4.08 -26.93
CA LEU A 71 3.63 4.23 -27.42
C LEU A 71 3.63 4.72 -28.87
N GLU A 72 2.77 4.17 -29.72
CA GLU A 72 2.61 4.59 -31.12
C GLU A 72 2.25 6.08 -31.20
N LYS A 73 1.28 6.55 -30.40
CA LYS A 73 0.93 7.98 -30.31
C LYS A 73 2.07 8.87 -29.81
N THR A 74 2.87 8.41 -28.85
CA THR A 74 4.05 9.17 -28.41
C THR A 74 5.16 9.19 -29.47
N VAL A 75 5.29 8.14 -30.27
CA VAL A 75 6.24 8.09 -31.40
C VAL A 75 5.77 9.01 -32.53
N GLU A 76 4.48 9.02 -32.86
CA GLU A 76 3.86 9.99 -33.77
C GLU A 76 4.10 11.42 -33.30
N GLU A 77 3.79 11.75 -32.04
CA GLU A 77 3.97 13.09 -31.47
C GLU A 77 5.45 13.53 -31.47
N LEU A 78 6.37 12.66 -31.06
CA LEU A 78 7.81 12.94 -31.09
C LEU A 78 8.33 13.09 -32.53
N THR A 79 7.80 12.32 -33.48
CA THR A 79 8.14 12.47 -34.91
C THR A 79 7.71 13.83 -35.43
N TRP A 80 6.48 14.28 -35.11
CA TRP A 80 6.00 15.62 -35.45
C TRP A 80 6.83 16.73 -34.80
N ARG A 81 7.16 16.60 -33.50
CA ARG A 81 8.03 17.56 -32.79
C ARG A 81 9.41 17.68 -33.43
N VAL A 82 10.05 16.56 -33.79
CA VAL A 82 11.37 16.55 -34.46
C VAL A 82 11.30 17.11 -35.88
N GLN A 83 10.21 16.86 -36.63
CA GLN A 83 10.01 17.49 -37.94
C GLN A 83 9.82 19.01 -37.83
N LEU A 84 9.08 19.49 -36.83
CA LEU A 84 8.90 20.92 -36.57
C LEU A 84 10.22 21.58 -36.13
N GLU A 85 10.98 20.94 -35.24
CA GLU A 85 12.29 21.44 -34.81
C GLU A 85 13.28 21.54 -35.98
N LYS A 86 13.30 20.54 -36.88
CA LYS A 86 14.14 20.58 -38.09
C LYS A 86 13.82 21.78 -38.99
N ARG A 87 12.53 22.12 -39.17
CA ARG A 87 12.12 23.31 -39.93
C ARG A 87 12.57 24.60 -39.21
N MET A 88 12.28 24.74 -37.92
CA MET A 88 12.72 25.92 -37.17
C MET A 88 14.25 26.10 -37.18
N ARG A 89 15.03 25.01 -37.25
CA ARG A 89 16.49 25.08 -37.44
C ARG A 89 16.87 25.57 -38.84
N THR A 90 16.27 25.04 -39.92
CA THR A 90 16.55 25.56 -41.27
C THR A 90 16.13 27.02 -41.43
N ASP A 91 14.96 27.40 -40.90
CA ASP A 91 14.45 28.78 -40.94
C ASP A 91 15.41 29.75 -40.22
N LEU A 92 16.00 29.32 -39.09
CA LEU A 92 17.01 30.08 -38.35
C LEU A 92 18.40 30.12 -39.03
N GLU A 93 18.77 29.08 -39.76
CA GLU A 93 20.01 29.03 -40.55
C GLU A 93 19.90 29.91 -41.79
N GLU A 94 18.76 29.90 -42.49
CA GLU A 94 18.44 30.81 -43.59
C GLU A 94 18.38 32.27 -43.13
N ALA A 95 17.72 32.57 -42.01
CA ALA A 95 17.69 33.93 -41.44
C ALA A 95 19.10 34.44 -41.11
N LYS A 96 19.97 33.60 -40.54
CA LYS A 96 21.39 33.95 -40.29
C LYS A 96 22.15 34.19 -41.58
N ALA A 97 21.95 33.37 -42.62
CA ALA A 97 22.59 33.55 -43.92
C ALA A 97 22.15 34.88 -44.58
N GLN A 98 20.87 35.25 -44.46
CA GLN A 98 20.36 36.53 -44.94
C GLN A 98 20.98 37.72 -44.20
N GLU A 99 21.06 37.68 -42.87
CA GLU A 99 21.72 38.76 -42.10
C GLU A 99 23.22 38.84 -42.40
N LEU A 100 23.93 37.71 -42.49
CA LEU A 100 25.35 37.70 -42.89
C LEU A 100 25.56 38.30 -44.29
N SER A 101 24.66 38.01 -45.24
CA SER A 101 24.70 38.63 -46.58
C SER A 101 24.46 40.14 -46.52
N LYS A 102 23.56 40.64 -45.66
CA LYS A 102 23.34 42.08 -45.45
C LYS A 102 24.57 42.74 -44.84
N PHE A 103 25.16 42.14 -43.80
CA PHE A 103 26.39 42.64 -43.17
C PHE A 103 27.59 42.65 -44.12
N GLN A 104 27.75 41.62 -44.96
CA GLN A 104 28.78 41.64 -45.99
C GLN A 104 28.56 42.80 -46.96
N SER A 105 27.34 42.95 -47.50
CA SER A 105 27.03 44.03 -48.46
C SER A 105 27.20 45.44 -47.87
N SER A 106 26.97 45.63 -46.56
CA SER A 106 27.18 46.92 -45.91
C SER A 106 28.65 47.16 -45.56
N MET A 107 29.43 46.12 -45.24
CA MET A 107 30.89 46.22 -45.15
C MET A 107 31.54 46.55 -46.49
N ASP A 108 31.14 45.87 -47.58
CA ASP A 108 31.66 46.13 -48.93
C ASP A 108 31.34 47.57 -49.38
N ALA A 109 30.13 48.06 -49.08
CA ALA A 109 29.73 49.44 -49.36
C ALA A 109 30.44 50.49 -48.48
N LEU A 110 30.81 50.15 -47.25
CA LEU A 110 31.63 51.01 -46.38
C LEU A 110 33.11 51.03 -46.84
N GLN A 111 33.64 49.88 -47.28
CA GLN A 111 34.98 49.77 -47.84
C GLN A 111 35.09 50.60 -49.13
N ALA A 112 34.13 50.48 -50.05
CA ALA A 112 34.08 51.31 -51.25
C ALA A 112 34.11 52.82 -50.93
N LYS A 113 33.33 53.26 -49.92
CA LYS A 113 33.34 54.66 -49.46
C LYS A 113 34.66 55.08 -48.79
N LEU A 114 35.32 54.16 -48.09
CA LEU A 114 36.65 54.41 -47.52
C LEU A 114 37.69 54.59 -48.63
N ASP A 115 37.62 53.79 -49.69
CA ASP A 115 38.52 53.90 -50.85
C ASP A 115 38.23 55.15 -51.68
N GLU A 116 36.97 55.52 -51.87
CA GLU A 116 36.54 56.80 -52.47
C GLU A 116 37.07 58.00 -51.66
N THR A 117 36.86 58.03 -50.34
CA THR A 117 37.30 59.14 -49.48
C THR A 117 38.82 59.21 -49.36
N ASN A 118 39.54 58.08 -49.35
CA ASN A 118 40.99 58.06 -49.48
C ASN A 118 41.45 58.63 -50.83
N ALA A 119 40.79 58.30 -51.93
CA ALA A 119 41.10 58.86 -53.24
C ALA A 119 40.81 60.38 -53.34
N VAL A 120 39.81 60.89 -52.63
CA VAL A 120 39.57 62.33 -52.47
C VAL A 120 40.65 62.97 -51.60
N LEU A 121 40.97 62.42 -50.43
CA LEU A 121 42.02 62.92 -49.53
C LEU A 121 43.41 62.94 -50.19
N LEU A 122 43.71 62.01 -51.10
CA LEU A 122 44.94 62.06 -51.89
C LEU A 122 44.94 63.24 -52.88
N LYS A 123 43.84 63.47 -53.60
CA LYS A 123 43.68 64.65 -54.49
C LYS A 123 43.74 65.96 -53.71
N GLU A 124 43.11 66.03 -52.54
CA GLU A 124 43.19 67.20 -51.66
C GLU A 124 44.60 67.41 -51.10
N ARG A 125 45.33 66.35 -50.75
CA ARG A 125 46.75 66.46 -50.35
C ARG A 125 47.66 66.92 -51.49
N GLU A 126 47.36 66.55 -52.74
CA GLU A 126 48.06 67.07 -53.92
C GLU A 126 47.70 68.53 -54.22
N ALA A 127 46.43 68.91 -54.07
CA ALA A 127 45.97 70.29 -54.19
C ALA A 127 46.56 71.18 -53.08
N ALA A 128 46.59 70.70 -51.83
CA ALA A 128 47.19 71.38 -50.69
C ALA A 128 48.71 71.51 -50.86
N LYS A 129 49.41 70.49 -51.39
CA LYS A 129 50.84 70.62 -51.75
C LYS A 129 51.10 71.70 -52.82
N LYS A 130 50.18 71.89 -53.76
CA LYS A 130 50.25 72.98 -54.75
C LYS A 130 49.98 74.34 -54.09
N ALA A 131 48.94 74.44 -53.26
CA ALA A 131 48.60 75.66 -52.52
C ALA A 131 49.68 76.07 -51.50
N ILE A 132 50.38 75.13 -50.87
CA ILE A 132 51.51 75.40 -49.96
C ILE A 132 52.72 75.99 -50.69
N ALA A 133 52.81 75.84 -52.02
CA ALA A 133 53.79 76.53 -52.85
C ALA A 133 53.36 77.95 -53.26
N GLU A 134 52.13 78.38 -52.94
CA GLU A 134 51.50 79.58 -53.50
C GLU A 134 50.71 80.39 -52.44
N ALA A 135 51.37 81.43 -51.92
CA ALA A 135 50.86 82.55 -51.07
C ALA A 135 51.01 82.45 -49.52
N PRO A 136 51.03 83.60 -48.78
CA PRO A 136 51.51 83.72 -47.39
C PRO A 136 50.42 83.96 -46.32
N PRO A 137 50.74 83.92 -45.00
CA PRO A 137 49.74 83.89 -43.92
C PRO A 137 49.37 85.25 -43.30
N VAL A 138 48.14 85.34 -42.77
CA VAL A 138 47.65 86.44 -41.90
C VAL A 138 46.83 85.86 -40.72
N VAL A 139 46.80 86.57 -39.59
CA VAL A 139 46.37 86.09 -38.25
C VAL A 139 45.08 86.79 -37.78
N LYS A 140 44.23 86.11 -36.99
CA LYS A 140 43.61 86.64 -35.74
C LYS A 140 42.72 85.66 -34.97
N GLU A 141 42.72 85.84 -33.65
CA GLU A 141 41.78 85.25 -32.68
C GLU A 141 40.49 86.10 -32.57
N THR A 142 39.44 85.57 -31.94
CA THR A 142 38.32 86.37 -31.40
C THR A 142 37.66 85.64 -30.21
N GLU A 143 36.84 86.35 -29.44
CA GLU A 143 36.73 86.14 -27.98
C GLU A 143 35.52 85.34 -27.47
N VAL A 144 35.58 85.02 -26.17
CA VAL A 144 34.55 84.37 -25.34
C VAL A 144 33.38 85.32 -25.05
N ILE A 145 32.13 84.83 -25.04
CA ILE A 145 31.00 85.49 -24.35
C ILE A 145 29.87 84.51 -23.96
N VAL A 146 29.37 84.65 -22.73
CA VAL A 146 28.08 84.20 -22.13
C VAL A 146 27.57 82.78 -22.45
N GLN A 147 27.69 81.86 -21.47
CA GLN A 147 26.95 80.60 -21.40
C GLN A 147 26.03 80.56 -20.16
N ASP A 148 24.85 81.19 -20.21
CA ASP A 148 23.85 81.07 -19.11
C ASP A 148 22.45 80.66 -19.59
N THR A 149 22.07 80.99 -20.82
CA THR A 149 20.79 80.56 -21.44
C THR A 149 20.75 79.05 -21.71
N GLU A 150 21.84 78.47 -22.23
CA GLU A 150 21.93 77.03 -22.54
C GLU A 150 21.83 76.18 -21.26
N LYS A 151 22.54 76.58 -20.19
CA LYS A 151 22.51 75.92 -18.89
C LYS A 151 21.12 75.96 -18.25
N VAL A 152 20.38 77.06 -18.41
CA VAL A 152 18.98 77.16 -17.95
C VAL A 152 18.05 76.23 -18.75
N HIS A 153 18.36 75.94 -20.02
CA HIS A 153 17.63 74.96 -20.81
C HIS A 153 17.95 73.51 -20.44
N THR A 154 19.22 73.15 -20.19
CA THR A 154 19.56 71.80 -19.71
C THR A 154 19.00 71.54 -18.31
N LEU A 155 19.13 72.48 -17.38
CA LEU A 155 18.55 72.37 -16.03
C LEU A 155 17.01 72.27 -16.06
N LYS A 156 16.33 72.88 -17.03
CA LYS A 156 14.88 72.66 -17.23
C LYS A 156 14.56 71.25 -17.71
N ALA A 157 15.32 70.73 -18.68
CA ALA A 157 15.15 69.37 -19.18
C ALA A 157 15.37 68.33 -18.07
N GLU A 158 16.45 68.48 -17.28
CA GLU A 158 16.73 67.66 -16.10
C GLU A 158 15.61 67.73 -15.06
N VAL A 159 15.05 68.92 -14.78
CA VAL A 159 13.93 69.07 -13.84
C VAL A 159 12.66 68.38 -14.32
N ASP A 160 12.31 68.47 -15.61
CA ASP A 160 11.14 67.75 -16.13
C ASP A 160 11.37 66.23 -16.26
N GLU A 161 12.61 65.77 -16.52
CA GLU A 161 12.98 64.34 -16.48
C GLU A 161 12.95 63.77 -15.06
N LEU A 162 13.51 64.48 -14.07
CA LEU A 162 13.42 64.11 -12.65
C LEU A 162 11.96 64.07 -12.17
N LYS A 163 11.09 64.90 -12.74
CA LYS A 163 9.66 64.98 -12.43
C LYS A 163 8.84 63.83 -13.03
N THR A 164 9.18 63.34 -14.23
CA THR A 164 8.58 62.09 -14.76
C THR A 164 9.10 60.86 -14.02
N SER A 165 10.40 60.83 -13.68
CA SER A 165 10.99 59.79 -12.81
C SER A 165 10.32 59.73 -11.42
N LEU A 166 10.10 60.89 -10.79
CA LEU A 166 9.37 60.97 -9.52
C LEU A 166 7.91 60.51 -9.62
N GLN A 167 7.26 60.66 -10.77
CA GLN A 167 5.91 60.14 -10.99
C GLN A 167 5.91 58.62 -11.18
N SER A 168 6.89 58.04 -11.88
CA SER A 168 6.96 56.59 -12.08
C SER A 168 7.30 55.84 -10.79
N GLU A 169 8.23 56.34 -9.97
CA GLU A 169 8.53 55.74 -8.66
C GLU A 169 7.38 55.90 -7.65
N LYS A 170 6.55 56.95 -7.75
CA LYS A 170 5.30 57.05 -6.97
C LYS A 170 4.30 55.96 -7.37
N GLN A 171 4.02 55.81 -8.66
CA GLN A 171 3.14 54.75 -9.16
C GLN A 171 3.65 53.35 -8.76
N ARG A 172 4.96 53.15 -8.79
CA ARG A 172 5.63 51.92 -8.32
C ARG A 172 5.44 51.69 -6.82
N ALA A 173 5.52 52.74 -6.00
CA ALA A 173 5.27 52.66 -4.57
C ALA A 173 3.79 52.30 -4.28
N ASP A 174 2.85 52.98 -4.93
CA ASP A 174 1.40 52.73 -4.82
C ASP A 174 1.06 51.26 -5.19
N GLU A 175 1.66 50.75 -6.28
CA GLU A 175 1.52 49.35 -6.69
C GLU A 175 2.07 48.35 -5.65
N LEU A 176 3.19 48.67 -5.01
CA LEU A 176 3.82 47.81 -3.99
C LEU A 176 3.04 47.84 -2.68
N GLU A 177 2.47 48.98 -2.29
CA GLU A 177 1.57 49.08 -1.14
C GLU A 177 0.27 48.31 -1.38
N LYS A 178 -0.33 48.42 -2.58
CA LYS A 178 -1.48 47.60 -2.98
C LYS A 178 -1.17 46.10 -2.87
N LYS A 179 -0.07 45.63 -3.47
CA LYS A 179 0.35 44.21 -3.40
C LYS A 179 0.57 43.74 -1.96
N ARG A 180 1.19 44.56 -1.10
CA ARG A 180 1.34 44.28 0.34
C ARG A 180 -0.01 44.15 1.07
N SER A 181 -0.99 44.99 0.77
CA SER A 181 -2.32 44.89 1.38
C SER A 181 -3.09 43.64 0.94
N GLU A 182 -2.98 43.26 -0.34
CA GLU A 182 -3.55 42.00 -0.87
C GLU A 182 -2.89 40.77 -0.22
N GLU A 183 -1.56 40.78 -0.08
CA GLU A 183 -0.82 39.72 0.63
C GLU A 183 -1.17 39.64 2.12
N ALA A 184 -1.36 40.78 2.80
CA ALA A 184 -1.76 40.84 4.20
C ALA A 184 -3.16 40.24 4.42
N GLN A 185 -4.15 40.61 3.61
CA GLN A 185 -5.50 40.04 3.65
C GLN A 185 -5.46 38.52 3.36
N ALA A 186 -4.71 38.10 2.35
CA ALA A 186 -4.50 36.69 2.03
C ALA A 186 -3.74 35.91 3.11
N ASN A 187 -3.04 36.59 4.02
CA ASN A 187 -2.40 35.99 5.20
C ASN A 187 -3.38 35.90 6.38
N GLU A 188 -4.16 36.94 6.65
CA GLU A 188 -5.23 36.95 7.66
C GLU A 188 -6.27 35.84 7.39
N GLU A 189 -6.64 35.64 6.12
CA GLU A 189 -7.49 34.52 5.69
C GLU A 189 -6.89 33.14 5.99
N LYS A 190 -5.57 32.98 5.88
CA LYS A 190 -4.89 31.71 6.22
C LYS A 190 -4.85 31.51 7.73
N GLN A 191 -4.57 32.58 8.48
CA GLN A 191 -4.53 32.56 9.94
C GLN A 191 -5.88 32.12 10.54
N LYS A 192 -7.00 32.71 10.09
CA LYS A 192 -8.35 32.29 10.50
C LYS A 192 -8.64 30.81 10.19
N LYS A 193 -8.17 30.31 9.05
CA LYS A 193 -8.32 28.89 8.65
C LYS A 193 -7.45 27.96 9.52
N ILE A 194 -6.28 28.41 9.97
CA ILE A 194 -5.43 27.68 10.93
C ILE A 194 -6.14 27.61 12.28
N GLU A 195 -6.61 28.74 12.82
CA GLU A 195 -7.35 28.82 14.08
C GLU A 195 -8.61 27.93 14.09
N GLU A 196 -9.38 27.94 13.00
CA GLU A 196 -10.49 27.02 12.78
C GLU A 196 -10.07 25.54 12.86
N THR A 197 -8.90 25.18 12.32
CA THR A 197 -8.40 23.80 12.40
C THR A 197 -7.86 23.45 13.78
N GLU A 198 -7.25 24.40 14.50
CA GLU A 198 -6.85 24.20 15.89
C GLU A 198 -8.04 23.93 16.80
N VAL A 199 -9.13 24.70 16.67
CA VAL A 199 -10.37 24.48 17.44
C VAL A 199 -10.91 23.06 17.18
N LYS A 200 -10.92 22.61 15.92
CA LYS A 200 -11.33 21.25 15.55
C LYS A 200 -10.38 20.18 16.12
N ILE A 201 -9.07 20.42 16.14
CA ILE A 201 -8.07 19.52 16.76
C ILE A 201 -8.31 19.41 18.27
N ARG A 202 -8.51 20.53 18.97
CA ARG A 202 -8.80 20.54 20.43
C ARG A 202 -10.10 19.77 20.74
N GLN A 203 -11.15 19.97 19.94
CA GLN A 203 -12.39 19.19 20.03
C GLN A 203 -12.14 17.67 19.86
N PHE A 204 -11.34 17.25 18.86
CA PHE A 204 -11.00 15.84 18.69
C PHE A 204 -10.15 15.27 19.84
N GLN A 205 -9.25 16.06 20.42
CA GLN A 205 -8.48 15.66 21.61
C GLN A 205 -9.39 15.41 22.82
N ASP A 206 -10.40 16.26 23.04
CA ASP A 206 -11.37 16.05 24.12
C ASP A 206 -12.33 14.89 23.85
N TYR A 207 -12.70 14.62 22.58
CA TYR A 207 -13.43 13.40 22.23
C TYR A 207 -12.60 12.14 22.48
N LEU A 208 -11.31 12.14 22.17
CA LEU A 208 -10.41 11.02 22.46
C LEU A 208 -10.28 10.79 23.97
N ARG A 209 -10.00 11.84 24.75
CA ARG A 209 -9.90 11.77 26.22
C ARG A 209 -11.15 11.15 26.85
N ARG A 210 -12.34 11.60 26.43
CA ARG A 210 -13.65 11.07 26.89
C ARG A 210 -13.92 9.62 26.45
N LEU A 211 -13.27 9.14 25.40
CA LEU A 211 -13.33 7.73 24.98
C LEU A 211 -12.34 6.88 25.78
N GLU A 212 -11.15 7.40 26.07
CA GLU A 212 -10.14 6.75 26.95
C GLU A 212 -10.66 6.60 28.38
N GLU A 213 -11.29 7.64 28.94
CA GLU A 213 -11.99 7.61 30.23
C GLU A 213 -13.06 6.51 30.28
N LYS A 214 -13.93 6.43 29.26
CA LYS A 214 -14.96 5.40 29.14
C LYS A 214 -14.38 4.00 28.96
N LEU A 215 -13.32 3.85 28.19
CA LEU A 215 -12.65 2.57 27.99
C LEU A 215 -12.02 2.08 29.30
N SER A 216 -11.37 2.97 30.06
CA SER A 216 -10.82 2.68 31.38
C SER A 216 -11.90 2.23 32.38
N ASN A 217 -13.06 2.90 32.39
CA ASN A 217 -14.20 2.51 33.22
C ASN A 217 -14.79 1.14 32.83
N VAL A 218 -14.95 0.87 31.53
CA VAL A 218 -15.42 -0.45 31.08
C VAL A 218 -14.37 -1.55 31.38
N GLU A 219 -13.08 -1.23 31.35
CA GLU A 219 -12.02 -2.18 31.73
C GLU A 219 -12.00 -2.46 33.24
N SER A 220 -12.28 -1.46 34.09
CA SER A 220 -12.39 -1.65 35.55
C SER A 220 -13.65 -2.44 35.92
N GLU A 221 -14.80 -2.15 35.31
CA GLU A 221 -16.02 -2.94 35.43
C GLU A 221 -15.79 -4.41 35.00
N ASN A 222 -15.09 -4.64 33.87
CA ASN A 222 -14.79 -6.00 33.42
C ASN A 222 -13.87 -6.76 34.39
N LYS A 223 -12.93 -6.07 35.07
CA LYS A 223 -12.08 -6.66 36.12
C LYS A 223 -12.90 -7.03 37.36
N VAL A 224 -13.79 -6.14 37.83
CA VAL A 224 -14.68 -6.41 38.98
C VAL A 224 -15.60 -7.58 38.69
N LEU A 225 -16.24 -7.63 37.53
CA LEU A 225 -17.12 -8.74 37.12
C LEU A 225 -16.38 -10.09 37.05
N ARG A 226 -15.13 -10.11 36.55
CA ARG A 226 -14.28 -11.32 36.57
C ARG A 226 -13.94 -11.75 37.99
N GLN A 227 -13.59 -10.81 38.87
CA GLN A 227 -13.26 -11.10 40.26
C GLN A 227 -14.49 -11.66 41.01
N GLN A 228 -15.66 -11.05 40.81
CA GLN A 228 -16.92 -11.53 41.39
C GLN A 228 -17.29 -12.93 40.88
N ALA A 229 -17.09 -13.22 39.60
CA ALA A 229 -17.33 -14.56 39.03
C ALA A 229 -16.40 -15.64 39.63
N VAL A 230 -15.16 -15.29 40.00
CA VAL A 230 -14.25 -16.19 40.73
C VAL A 230 -14.70 -16.40 42.18
N SER A 231 -15.12 -15.34 42.87
CA SER A 231 -15.60 -15.39 44.27
C SER A 231 -16.90 -16.19 44.46
N VAL A 232 -17.70 -16.38 43.42
CA VAL A 232 -19.02 -17.05 43.47
C VAL A 232 -18.94 -18.55 43.13
N ALA A 233 -17.78 -19.07 42.70
CA ALA A 233 -17.59 -20.49 42.45
C ALA A 233 -17.54 -21.29 43.78
N PRO A 234 -18.41 -22.29 44.00
CA PRO A 234 -18.46 -23.02 45.27
C PRO A 234 -17.22 -23.91 45.45
N ALA A 235 -16.47 -23.67 46.53
CA ALA A 235 -15.22 -24.37 46.87
C ALA A 235 -15.43 -25.82 47.36
N LYS A 236 -16.00 -26.68 46.51
CA LYS A 236 -16.15 -28.13 46.74
C LYS A 236 -15.98 -28.93 45.44
N ILE A 237 -14.73 -29.35 45.16
CA ILE A 237 -14.33 -30.64 44.54
C ILE A 237 -12.78 -30.66 44.55
N LEU A 238 -12.18 -31.31 45.56
CA LEU A 238 -10.87 -31.98 45.50
C LEU A 238 -10.65 -32.76 46.81
N SER A 239 -10.96 -34.07 46.81
CA SER A 239 -10.33 -35.15 47.60
C SER A 239 -11.26 -36.37 47.70
N GLY A 240 -10.70 -37.59 47.67
CA GLY A 240 -11.28 -38.71 48.43
C GLY A 240 -12.11 -39.79 47.71
N ARG A 241 -11.41 -40.77 47.10
CA ARG A 241 -11.49 -42.21 47.49
C ARG A 241 -12.78 -43.05 47.25
N SER A 242 -12.66 -43.94 46.24
CA SER A 242 -13.09 -45.37 46.23
C SER A 242 -14.55 -45.83 45.98
N LYS A 243 -14.66 -46.90 45.16
CA LYS A 243 -15.66 -48.02 45.12
C LYS A 243 -17.13 -47.62 44.84
N SER A 244 -17.78 -48.07 43.75
CA SER A 244 -18.16 -49.44 43.37
C SER A 244 -19.33 -50.03 44.18
N ASN A 245 -20.56 -50.01 43.62
CA ASN A 245 -21.34 -51.23 43.35
C ASN A 245 -22.63 -51.05 42.51
N LEU A 246 -23.29 -52.19 42.27
CA LEU A 246 -24.38 -52.50 41.33
C LEU A 246 -25.81 -52.19 41.86
N GLN A 247 -26.67 -51.57 41.03
CA GLN A 247 -28.15 -51.72 40.93
C GLN A 247 -28.66 -50.86 39.74
N ARG A 248 -29.71 -51.12 38.91
CA ARG A 248 -30.76 -52.16 38.70
C ARG A 248 -32.20 -51.84 39.19
N ASN A 249 -33.05 -51.41 38.25
CA ASN A 249 -34.55 -51.38 38.26
C ASN A 249 -35.20 -50.41 39.30
N ALA A 250 -36.31 -49.66 39.09
CA ALA A 250 -37.54 -49.73 38.26
C ALA A 250 -38.75 -50.37 39.00
N GLU A 251 -40.00 -49.84 38.99
CA GLU A 251 -40.58 -48.65 38.30
C GLU A 251 -41.95 -48.18 38.89
N SER A 252 -42.47 -47.01 38.48
CA SER A 252 -43.77 -46.36 38.89
C SER A 252 -43.92 -45.91 40.37
N GLY A 253 -44.85 -45.03 40.80
CA GLY A 253 -45.80 -44.14 40.09
C GLY A 253 -46.91 -43.51 41.00
N HIS A 254 -47.63 -42.49 40.50
CA HIS A 254 -48.88 -41.85 41.01
C HIS A 254 -48.83 -40.69 42.08
N VAL A 255 -49.98 -40.00 42.25
CA VAL A 255 -50.19 -38.60 42.71
C VAL A 255 -51.28 -38.45 43.82
N SER A 256 -51.03 -37.60 44.84
CA SER A 256 -51.98 -36.69 45.58
C SER A 256 -51.21 -36.01 46.77
N VAL A 257 -51.32 -34.73 47.19
CA VAL A 257 -52.45 -33.77 47.42
C VAL A 257 -53.30 -34.20 48.64
N SER A 258 -53.50 -33.44 49.74
CA SER A 258 -53.19 -32.03 50.12
C SER A 258 -53.26 -31.76 51.66
N ASP A 259 -52.60 -30.68 52.14
CA ASP A 259 -52.97 -29.79 53.28
C ASP A 259 -53.04 -30.32 54.76
N SER A 260 -52.95 -29.50 55.84
CA SER A 260 -52.87 -28.02 55.97
C SER A 260 -52.23 -27.52 57.30
N LYS A 261 -51.60 -26.32 57.29
CA LYS A 261 -51.29 -25.36 58.41
C LYS A 261 -50.32 -25.82 59.54
N ILE A 262 -49.58 -24.95 60.26
CA ILE A 262 -49.84 -23.58 60.79
C ILE A 262 -48.65 -22.59 60.50
N THR A 263 -48.95 -21.27 60.47
CA THR A 263 -48.08 -20.07 60.24
C THR A 263 -47.80 -19.28 61.55
N PRO A 264 -47.03 -18.14 61.62
CA PRO A 264 -46.33 -17.31 60.59
C PRO A 264 -44.78 -17.17 60.92
N GLU A 265 -43.91 -16.29 60.38
CA GLU A 265 -44.01 -14.87 59.94
C GLU A 265 -43.02 -14.40 58.83
N SER A 266 -43.43 -13.30 58.17
CA SER A 266 -42.63 -12.20 57.57
C SER A 266 -42.08 -12.27 56.12
N ALA A 267 -41.95 -11.06 55.54
CA ALA A 267 -41.23 -10.68 54.30
C ALA A 267 -41.75 -11.15 52.90
N VAL A 268 -42.99 -10.77 52.61
CA VAL A 268 -43.72 -10.77 51.32
C VAL A 268 -43.01 -10.05 50.13
N VAL A 269 -42.90 -10.75 48.97
CA VAL A 269 -42.96 -10.23 47.55
C VAL A 269 -41.80 -9.32 47.06
N ALA A 270 -41.33 -9.34 45.79
CA ALA A 270 -41.91 -9.83 44.52
C ALA A 270 -40.96 -10.59 43.56
N SER A 271 -41.55 -11.51 42.81
CA SER A 271 -41.23 -11.84 41.41
C SER A 271 -42.56 -12.25 40.74
N PRO A 272 -42.71 -12.39 39.39
CA PRO A 272 -41.69 -12.35 38.34
C PRO A 272 -42.01 -11.44 37.12
N LYS A 273 -41.00 -11.10 36.32
CA LYS A 273 -41.12 -10.94 34.86
C LYS A 273 -39.92 -11.60 34.15
N LYS A 274 -40.13 -12.02 32.90
CA LYS A 274 -39.20 -12.82 32.09
C LYS A 274 -38.24 -11.95 31.26
N GLU A 275 -37.24 -12.64 30.70
CA GLU A 275 -36.43 -12.25 29.53
C GLU A 275 -35.42 -11.10 29.80
N TYR A 276 -34.19 -11.13 29.27
CA TYR A 276 -33.61 -11.94 28.18
C TYR A 276 -32.25 -12.58 28.57
N ASP A 277 -32.00 -13.82 28.13
CA ASP A 277 -30.70 -14.53 28.23
C ASP A 277 -30.06 -14.68 26.83
N ILE A 278 -29.56 -13.56 26.29
CA ILE A 278 -28.81 -13.41 25.03
C ILE A 278 -27.93 -12.16 25.27
N ASP A 279 -26.61 -12.05 25.00
CA ASP A 279 -25.85 -12.54 23.84
C ASP A 279 -24.32 -12.70 24.09
N ASP A 280 -23.86 -13.06 25.31
CA ASP A 280 -22.41 -13.02 25.65
C ASP A 280 -21.63 -14.34 25.37
N LYS A 281 -22.26 -15.29 24.68
CA LYS A 281 -21.68 -16.61 24.32
C LYS A 281 -20.87 -16.69 23.01
N PRO A 282 -21.17 -15.91 21.93
CA PRO A 282 -20.46 -16.03 20.66
C PRO A 282 -19.07 -15.35 20.69
N GLN A 283 -18.88 -14.30 21.48
CA GLN A 283 -17.63 -13.51 21.43
C GLN A 283 -16.45 -14.20 22.13
N LYS A 284 -16.69 -14.90 23.25
CA LYS A 284 -15.66 -15.72 23.94
C LYS A 284 -15.21 -16.89 23.05
N SER A 285 -16.17 -17.63 22.50
CA SER A 285 -15.91 -18.76 21.58
C SER A 285 -15.28 -18.32 20.24
N LEU A 286 -15.53 -17.09 19.77
CA LEU A 286 -14.80 -16.51 18.64
C LEU A 286 -13.30 -16.34 18.93
N ASN A 287 -12.95 -15.78 20.10
CA ASN A 287 -11.56 -15.54 20.49
C ASN A 287 -10.80 -16.84 20.79
N GLU A 288 -11.43 -17.79 21.48
CA GLU A 288 -10.90 -19.13 21.71
C GLU A 288 -10.60 -19.84 20.37
N LYS A 289 -11.54 -19.78 19.42
CA LYS A 289 -11.34 -20.29 18.07
C LYS A 289 -10.28 -19.54 17.27
N GLN A 290 -10.06 -18.24 17.50
CA GLN A 290 -8.91 -17.53 16.91
C GLN A 290 -7.58 -18.04 17.47
N GLN A 291 -7.51 -18.32 18.77
CA GLN A 291 -6.33 -18.91 19.41
C GLN A 291 -6.03 -20.31 18.85
N GLU A 292 -7.03 -21.19 18.75
CA GLU A 292 -6.90 -22.52 18.11
C GLU A 292 -6.33 -22.42 16.68
N ASN A 293 -6.82 -21.45 15.90
CA ASN A 293 -6.37 -21.21 14.52
C ASN A 293 -4.92 -20.71 14.45
N GLN A 294 -4.45 -19.92 15.42
CA GLN A 294 -3.03 -19.57 15.56
C GLN A 294 -2.20 -20.80 15.95
N ASP A 295 -2.67 -21.61 16.89
CA ASP A 295 -1.97 -22.83 17.33
C ASP A 295 -1.86 -23.88 16.21
N LEU A 296 -2.85 -23.92 15.31
CA LEU A 296 -2.79 -24.70 14.07
C LEU A 296 -1.80 -24.11 13.05
N LEU A 297 -1.72 -22.78 12.91
CA LEU A 297 -0.69 -22.15 12.07
C LEU A 297 0.72 -22.47 12.57
N ILE A 298 1.01 -22.27 13.87
CA ILE A 298 2.33 -22.53 14.45
C ILE A 298 2.74 -24.00 14.26
N ARG A 299 1.85 -24.96 14.55
CA ARG A 299 2.10 -26.40 14.31
C ARG A 299 2.27 -26.76 12.84
N CYS A 300 1.72 -25.97 11.91
CA CYS A 300 1.88 -26.16 10.47
C CYS A 300 3.24 -25.62 9.98
N ILE A 301 3.64 -24.43 10.41
CA ILE A 301 4.89 -23.79 9.95
C ILE A 301 6.15 -24.35 10.63
N ALA A 302 6.01 -24.99 11.79
CA ALA A 302 7.09 -25.76 12.43
C ALA A 302 7.49 -27.03 11.64
N GLN A 303 6.71 -27.42 10.63
CA GLN A 303 7.02 -28.52 9.73
C GLN A 303 7.74 -27.99 8.48
N HIS A 304 8.59 -28.82 7.87
CA HIS A 304 9.24 -28.47 6.59
C HIS A 304 8.25 -28.60 5.42
N LEU A 305 7.49 -27.53 5.18
CA LEU A 305 6.44 -27.44 4.16
C LEU A 305 6.98 -27.33 2.72
N GLY A 306 8.29 -27.12 2.56
CA GLY A 306 8.97 -27.08 1.26
C GLY A 306 8.48 -25.96 0.32
N PHE A 307 8.50 -26.27 -0.98
CA PHE A 307 8.26 -25.32 -2.08
C PHE A 307 7.19 -25.85 -3.05
N ALA A 308 6.33 -24.96 -3.55
CA ALA A 308 5.29 -25.28 -4.54
C ALA A 308 5.65 -24.66 -5.89
N GLY A 309 6.50 -25.35 -6.65
CA GLY A 309 7.32 -24.71 -7.68
C GLY A 309 8.27 -23.71 -7.02
N ASN A 310 8.54 -22.57 -7.64
CA ASN A 310 9.48 -21.56 -7.12
C ASN A 310 8.88 -20.70 -5.99
N ARG A 311 8.06 -21.28 -5.09
CA ARG A 311 7.32 -20.55 -4.05
C ARG A 311 7.47 -21.21 -2.68
N PRO A 312 8.09 -20.56 -1.69
CA PRO A 312 8.17 -21.07 -0.32
C PRO A 312 6.78 -21.17 0.30
N VAL A 313 6.39 -22.37 0.75
CA VAL A 313 5.01 -22.67 1.14
C VAL A 313 4.66 -22.06 2.49
N ALA A 314 5.56 -22.11 3.48
CA ALA A 314 5.31 -21.56 4.81
C ALA A 314 5.09 -20.04 4.75
N ALA A 315 5.95 -19.28 4.06
CA ALA A 315 5.78 -17.84 3.84
C ALA A 315 4.42 -17.50 3.19
N CYS A 316 4.02 -18.27 2.18
CA CYS A 316 2.73 -18.11 1.49
C CYS A 316 1.52 -18.43 2.37
N ILE A 317 1.66 -19.25 3.41
CA ILE A 317 0.61 -19.58 4.38
C ILE A 317 0.56 -18.52 5.47
N ILE A 318 1.70 -18.20 6.10
CA ILE A 318 1.84 -17.16 7.13
C ILE A 318 1.21 -15.85 6.65
N TYR A 319 1.62 -15.35 5.47
CA TYR A 319 1.09 -14.11 4.92
C TYR A 319 -0.43 -14.13 4.73
N LYS A 320 -1.01 -15.25 4.29
CA LYS A 320 -2.46 -15.38 4.10
C LYS A 320 -3.23 -15.44 5.42
N CYS A 321 -2.68 -16.09 6.43
CA CYS A 321 -3.28 -16.11 7.78
C CYS A 321 -3.27 -14.72 8.40
N LEU A 322 -2.13 -14.02 8.36
CA LEU A 322 -2.01 -12.65 8.87
C LEU A 322 -2.93 -11.65 8.13
N LEU A 323 -3.08 -11.79 6.81
CA LEU A 323 -4.10 -11.03 6.06
C LEU A 323 -5.53 -11.39 6.46
N HIS A 324 -5.84 -12.68 6.62
CA HIS A 324 -7.19 -13.16 6.92
C HIS A 324 -7.67 -12.69 8.30
N TRP A 325 -6.79 -12.71 9.30
CA TRP A 325 -7.04 -12.20 10.66
C TRP A 325 -6.79 -10.69 10.79
N ARG A 326 -6.40 -10.03 9.69
CA ARG A 326 -5.99 -8.62 9.63
C ARG A 326 -4.94 -8.21 10.68
N SER A 327 -4.03 -9.11 11.06
CA SER A 327 -3.08 -8.91 12.17
C SER A 327 -2.21 -7.65 12.04
N PHE A 328 -2.09 -7.08 10.84
CA PHE A 328 -1.39 -5.82 10.58
C PHE A 328 -2.16 -4.56 11.03
N GLU A 329 -3.50 -4.63 11.11
CA GLU A 329 -4.40 -3.55 11.57
C GLU A 329 -4.56 -3.55 13.11
N VAL A 330 -4.03 -4.55 13.82
CA VAL A 330 -4.30 -4.83 15.25
C VAL A 330 -3.18 -4.30 16.17
N GLU A 331 -3.57 -3.63 17.27
CA GLU A 331 -2.64 -2.95 18.18
C GLU A 331 -1.91 -3.88 19.16
N ARG A 332 -2.52 -5.03 19.49
CA ARG A 332 -1.93 -6.08 20.33
C ARG A 332 -2.19 -7.46 19.72
N THR A 333 -1.14 -8.17 19.32
CA THR A 333 -1.25 -9.56 18.88
C THR A 333 0.08 -10.29 19.07
N SER A 334 0.03 -11.49 19.65
CA SER A 334 1.21 -12.35 19.91
C SER A 334 1.56 -13.26 18.72
N VAL A 335 0.76 -13.26 17.65
CA VAL A 335 0.97 -14.15 16.50
C VAL A 335 2.32 -13.91 15.83
N PHE A 336 2.79 -12.65 15.82
CA PHE A 336 4.08 -12.26 15.25
C PHE A 336 5.24 -12.86 16.05
N ASP A 337 5.27 -12.66 17.37
CA ASP A 337 6.33 -13.18 18.24
C ASP A 337 6.41 -14.70 18.16
N ARG A 338 5.27 -15.39 18.12
CA ARG A 338 5.19 -16.85 17.99
C ARG A 338 5.73 -17.35 16.64
N ILE A 339 5.50 -16.62 15.54
CA ILE A 339 6.10 -16.92 14.24
C ILE A 339 7.63 -16.72 14.31
N ILE A 340 8.10 -15.61 14.88
CA ILE A 340 9.54 -15.34 15.05
C ILE A 340 10.22 -16.40 15.92
N GLN A 341 9.61 -16.80 17.03
CA GLN A 341 10.11 -17.89 17.89
C GLN A 341 10.19 -19.22 17.14
N THR A 342 9.22 -19.52 16.26
CA THR A 342 9.23 -20.74 15.46
C THR A 342 10.36 -20.73 14.41
N ILE A 343 10.61 -19.59 13.77
CA ILE A 343 11.76 -19.41 12.87
C ILE A 343 13.07 -19.50 13.66
N GLY A 344 13.15 -18.85 14.83
CA GLY A 344 14.27 -18.88 15.77
C GLY A 344 14.70 -20.29 16.12
N HIS A 345 13.82 -21.04 16.76
CA HIS A 345 14.08 -22.42 17.16
C HIS A 345 14.50 -23.32 15.98
N ALA A 346 14.00 -23.05 14.78
CA ALA A 346 14.33 -23.81 13.58
C ALA A 346 15.65 -23.40 12.89
N ILE A 347 16.35 -22.36 13.37
CA ILE A 347 17.70 -21.97 12.90
C ILE A 347 18.77 -21.93 14.00
N GLU A 348 18.39 -21.91 15.27
CA GLU A 348 19.27 -21.55 16.40
C GLU A 348 20.47 -22.49 16.61
N THR A 349 20.38 -23.72 16.10
CA THR A 349 21.41 -24.77 16.19
C THR A 349 21.64 -25.52 14.87
N GLN A 350 21.34 -24.90 13.72
CA GLN A 350 21.44 -25.55 12.41
C GLN A 350 22.74 -25.21 11.67
N ASP A 351 23.64 -26.20 11.57
CA ASP A 351 24.74 -26.18 10.59
C ASP A 351 24.28 -26.59 9.18
N ASN A 352 23.10 -27.21 9.04
CA ASN A 352 22.60 -27.65 7.72
C ASN A 352 22.18 -26.46 6.84
N ASN A 353 23.01 -26.16 5.84
CA ASN A 353 22.80 -25.13 4.84
C ASN A 353 21.46 -25.27 4.08
N GLU A 354 20.89 -26.47 3.92
CA GLU A 354 19.57 -26.66 3.29
C GLU A 354 18.44 -26.07 4.15
N VAL A 355 18.47 -26.32 5.46
CA VAL A 355 17.47 -25.82 6.42
C VAL A 355 17.57 -24.30 6.55
N LEU A 356 18.81 -23.79 6.60
CA LEU A 356 19.07 -22.35 6.55
C LEU A 356 18.57 -21.74 5.24
N ALA A 357 18.85 -22.33 4.08
CA ALA A 357 18.40 -21.82 2.77
C ALA A 357 16.86 -21.86 2.61
N TYR A 358 16.20 -22.89 3.15
CA TYR A 358 14.73 -22.94 3.25
C TYR A 358 14.18 -21.79 4.09
N TRP A 359 14.73 -21.54 5.28
CA TRP A 359 14.25 -20.45 6.13
C TRP A 359 14.60 -19.07 5.59
N LEU A 360 15.78 -18.89 4.98
CA LEU A 360 16.16 -17.66 4.25
C LEU A 360 15.15 -17.37 3.13
N SER A 361 14.81 -18.37 2.33
CA SER A 361 13.84 -18.25 1.23
C SER A 361 12.45 -17.87 1.73
N ASN A 362 11.99 -18.49 2.82
CA ASN A 362 10.70 -18.17 3.43
C ASN A 362 10.70 -16.77 4.07
N ALA A 363 11.69 -16.44 4.88
CA ALA A 363 11.79 -15.14 5.57
C ALA A 363 11.90 -13.98 4.56
N SER A 364 12.73 -14.11 3.53
CA SER A 364 12.89 -13.11 2.46
C SER A 364 11.60 -12.92 1.66
N THR A 365 10.90 -14.01 1.33
CA THR A 365 9.60 -13.94 0.63
C THR A 365 8.52 -13.31 1.50
N LEU A 366 8.47 -13.64 2.80
CA LEU A 366 7.53 -13.03 3.74
C LEU A 366 7.81 -11.53 3.92
N LEU A 367 9.08 -11.14 4.09
CA LEU A 367 9.52 -9.76 4.19
C LEU A 367 9.14 -8.95 2.94
N LEU A 368 9.34 -9.51 1.74
CA LEU A 368 8.94 -8.89 0.47
C LEU A 368 7.41 -8.70 0.36
N LEU A 369 6.62 -9.65 0.86
CA LEU A 369 5.16 -9.53 0.91
C LEU A 369 4.72 -8.47 1.93
N LEU A 370 5.39 -8.35 3.09
CA LEU A 370 5.15 -7.29 4.07
C LEU A 370 5.51 -5.91 3.52
N GLN A 371 6.68 -5.75 2.89
CA GLN A 371 7.12 -4.50 2.27
C GLN A 371 6.12 -3.94 1.25
N ARG A 372 5.40 -4.82 0.52
CA ARG A 372 4.35 -4.43 -0.44
C ARG A 372 2.95 -4.27 0.17
N THR A 373 2.76 -4.63 1.43
CA THR A 373 1.46 -4.59 2.13
C THR A 373 1.38 -3.44 3.12
N LEU A 374 2.44 -3.18 3.88
CA LEU A 374 2.50 -2.15 4.91
C LEU A 374 2.95 -0.82 4.30
N LYS A 375 2.23 0.28 4.58
CA LYS A 375 2.68 1.62 4.16
C LYS A 375 4.01 1.99 4.83
N ALA A 376 4.93 2.54 4.06
CA ALA A 376 6.10 3.24 4.61
C ALA A 376 5.65 4.62 5.14
N SER A 377 5.42 4.72 6.46
CA SER A 377 5.28 6.02 7.11
C SER A 377 6.64 6.72 7.07
N GLY A 378 6.83 7.61 6.09
CA GLY A 378 8.12 8.26 5.84
C GLY A 378 8.34 8.83 4.44
N SER A 379 7.57 8.42 3.41
CA SER A 379 7.70 9.01 2.07
C SER A 379 6.93 10.34 1.95
N THR A 380 7.52 11.43 2.46
CA THR A 380 7.07 12.79 2.16
C THR A 380 7.38 13.17 0.70
N GLY A 381 6.50 13.96 0.09
CA GLY A 381 6.81 14.68 -1.14
C GLY A 381 6.66 13.94 -2.48
N MET A 382 5.43 13.75 -2.95
CA MET A 382 4.99 14.10 -4.32
C MET A 382 3.44 14.20 -4.34
N ALA A 383 2.89 15.10 -5.16
CA ALA A 383 1.52 15.59 -4.98
C ALA A 383 0.41 14.62 -5.43
N PRO A 384 -0.73 14.54 -4.72
CA PRO A 384 -1.91 13.82 -5.18
C PRO A 384 -2.59 14.59 -6.33
N GLN A 385 -2.33 14.15 -7.56
CA GLN A 385 -2.95 14.71 -8.78
C GLN A 385 -4.49 14.63 -8.69
N ARG A 386 -5.15 15.79 -8.76
CA ARG A 386 -6.63 15.90 -8.66
C ARG A 386 -7.33 15.08 -9.75
N ARG A 387 -8.34 14.29 -9.39
CA ARG A 387 -9.55 14.11 -10.24
C ARG A 387 -10.80 13.71 -9.44
N ARG A 388 -11.74 14.66 -9.46
CA ARG A 388 -13.11 14.69 -8.93
C ARG A 388 -13.82 13.33 -8.79
N SER A 389 -14.37 13.08 -7.61
CA SER A 389 -15.62 12.32 -7.47
C SER A 389 -16.81 13.24 -7.81
N SER A 390 -17.86 12.70 -8.41
CA SER A 390 -19.13 13.42 -8.65
C SER A 390 -20.30 12.47 -8.39
N SER A 391 -21.40 13.01 -7.87
CA SER A 391 -22.48 12.22 -7.26
C SER A 391 -23.75 12.18 -8.11
N ALA A 392 -24.58 11.15 -7.83
CA ALA A 392 -26.02 11.05 -8.04
C ALA A 392 -26.60 10.91 -9.48
N THR A 393 -27.16 9.72 -9.73
CA THR A 393 -28.43 9.44 -10.47
C THR A 393 -28.83 8.02 -10.05
N LEU A 394 -29.82 7.78 -9.16
CA LEU A 394 -31.28 7.88 -9.28
C LEU A 394 -31.92 6.95 -10.34
N PHE A 395 -32.77 6.03 -9.85
CA PHE A 395 -33.64 5.03 -10.52
C PHE A 395 -32.98 3.92 -11.38
N GLY A 396 -33.32 2.64 -11.12
CA GLY A 396 -32.73 1.51 -11.89
C GLY A 396 -33.03 0.04 -11.49
N ARG A 397 -34.26 -0.31 -11.05
CA ARG A 397 -34.83 -1.69 -10.95
C ARG A 397 -33.95 -2.87 -10.42
N MET A 398 -34.12 -3.16 -9.14
CA MET A 398 -34.41 -4.48 -8.53
C MET A 398 -34.19 -5.77 -9.38
N THR A 399 -33.20 -6.59 -8.99
CA THR A 399 -33.31 -8.07 -8.99
C THR A 399 -32.69 -8.62 -7.71
N GLN A 400 -33.36 -9.54 -7.00
CA GLN A 400 -32.74 -10.28 -5.90
C GLN A 400 -31.87 -11.42 -6.43
N SER A 401 -30.72 -11.66 -5.80
CA SER A 401 -29.96 -12.92 -5.93
C SER A 401 -29.08 -13.16 -4.71
N PHE A 402 -29.64 -13.85 -3.71
CA PHE A 402 -28.96 -14.23 -2.49
C PHE A 402 -27.90 -15.32 -2.74
N ARG A 403 -26.61 -14.95 -2.71
CA ARG A 403 -25.48 -15.88 -2.46
C ARG A 403 -24.19 -15.12 -2.15
N GLY A 404 -23.88 -15.00 -0.86
CA GLY A 404 -22.59 -14.47 -0.42
C GLY A 404 -21.43 -15.39 -0.78
N THR A 405 -20.33 -14.81 -1.28
CA THR A 405 -19.00 -15.43 -1.31
C THR A 405 -17.99 -14.40 -0.84
N PRO A 406 -17.11 -14.70 0.13
CA PRO A 406 -16.13 -13.72 0.58
C PRO A 406 -15.12 -13.43 -0.53
N GLN A 407 -14.74 -12.17 -0.71
CA GLN A 407 -13.72 -11.76 -1.67
C GLN A 407 -12.36 -12.37 -1.30
N GLY A 408 -12.05 -13.53 -1.90
CA GLY A 408 -10.73 -14.15 -1.80
C GLY A 408 -9.69 -13.27 -2.49
N VAL A 409 -8.66 -12.86 -1.75
CA VAL A 409 -7.56 -12.01 -2.24
C VAL A 409 -6.90 -12.64 -3.48
N ASN A 410 -6.97 -11.94 -4.62
CA ASN A 410 -6.24 -12.34 -5.82
C ASN A 410 -4.74 -12.08 -5.61
N LEU A 411 -3.91 -13.08 -5.91
CA LEU A 411 -2.48 -13.05 -5.66
C LEU A 411 -1.71 -13.35 -6.97
N ALA A 412 -1.81 -12.44 -7.94
CA ALA A 412 -1.06 -12.50 -9.20
C ALA A 412 0.46 -12.31 -9.01
N LEU A 413 0.84 -11.68 -7.89
CA LEU A 413 2.16 -11.10 -7.61
C LEU A 413 3.37 -12.07 -7.56
N ILE A 414 3.15 -13.39 -7.55
CA ILE A 414 4.24 -14.39 -7.38
C ILE A 414 4.45 -15.21 -8.67
N ASN A 415 4.08 -14.66 -9.84
CA ASN A 415 4.05 -15.35 -11.13
C ASN A 415 5.17 -14.92 -12.11
N GLY A 416 6.24 -14.31 -11.61
CA GLY A 416 7.47 -14.00 -12.37
C GLY A 416 7.40 -12.80 -13.32
N SER A 417 6.22 -12.24 -13.58
CA SER A 417 6.06 -11.06 -14.46
C SER A 417 6.55 -9.78 -13.77
N MET A 418 7.74 -9.29 -14.16
CA MET A 418 8.25 -7.97 -13.77
C MET A 418 7.64 -6.87 -14.64
N VAL A 419 6.35 -6.61 -14.47
CA VAL A 419 5.63 -5.51 -15.12
C VAL A 419 5.20 -4.50 -14.08
N SER A 420 5.62 -3.24 -14.26
CA SER A 420 5.17 -2.11 -13.46
C SER A 420 3.68 -1.84 -13.74
N GLY A 421 2.82 -2.26 -12.81
CA GLY A 421 1.37 -2.10 -12.90
C GLY A 421 0.76 -1.90 -11.52
N VAL A 422 0.01 -0.82 -11.34
CA VAL A 422 -0.62 -0.46 -10.06
C VAL A 422 -1.91 -1.27 -9.88
N GLU A 423 -1.79 -2.57 -9.59
CA GLU A 423 -2.87 -3.32 -8.94
C GLU A 423 -2.76 -3.15 -7.41
N THR A 424 -3.72 -2.42 -6.86
CA THR A 424 -3.73 -2.00 -5.45
C THR A 424 -3.95 -3.19 -4.50
N LEU A 425 -2.87 -3.88 -4.13
CA LEU A 425 -2.81 -4.50 -2.80
C LEU A 425 -3.18 -3.39 -1.80
N ARG A 426 -4.21 -3.66 -0.99
CA ARG A 426 -4.83 -2.70 -0.09
C ARG A 426 -3.81 -2.28 0.97
N GLN A 427 -3.06 -1.21 0.69
CA GLN A 427 -1.96 -0.73 1.52
C GLN A 427 -2.45 -0.48 2.95
N VAL A 428 -2.00 -1.34 3.87
CA VAL A 428 -2.44 -1.35 5.26
C VAL A 428 -1.67 -0.30 6.04
N GLU A 429 -2.38 0.44 6.87
CA GLU A 429 -1.79 1.26 7.93
C GLU A 429 -1.35 0.33 9.07
N ALA A 430 -0.04 0.09 9.13
CA ALA A 430 0.52 -0.92 10.01
C ALA A 430 0.61 -0.41 11.46
N LYS A 431 -0.01 -1.12 12.40
CA LYS A 431 0.21 -0.89 13.83
C LYS A 431 1.59 -1.39 14.27
N TYR A 432 2.08 -0.86 15.39
CA TYR A 432 3.44 -1.10 15.90
C TYR A 432 3.91 -2.58 15.89
N PRO A 433 3.12 -3.59 16.30
CA PRO A 433 3.55 -4.99 16.27
C PRO A 433 3.93 -5.49 14.85
N ALA A 434 3.25 -5.01 13.81
CA ALA A 434 3.54 -5.38 12.42
C ALA A 434 4.83 -4.73 11.88
N LEU A 435 5.18 -3.54 12.40
CA LEU A 435 6.44 -2.87 12.08
C LEU A 435 7.62 -3.56 12.78
N LEU A 436 7.46 -3.93 14.06
CA LEU A 436 8.44 -4.72 14.81
C LEU A 436 8.67 -6.10 14.16
N PHE A 437 7.60 -6.81 13.78
CA PHE A 437 7.67 -8.08 13.05
C PHE A 437 8.45 -7.98 11.73
N LYS A 438 8.24 -6.88 10.97
CA LYS A 438 9.00 -6.60 9.75
C LYS A 438 10.49 -6.39 10.05
N GLN A 439 10.82 -5.64 11.10
CA GLN A 439 12.22 -5.39 11.51
C GLN A 439 12.91 -6.67 11.98
N GLN A 440 12.22 -7.48 12.79
CA GLN A 440 12.71 -8.80 13.23
C GLN A 440 12.97 -9.71 12.02
N LEU A 441 12.06 -9.78 11.05
CA LEU A 441 12.28 -10.57 9.82
C LEU A 441 13.48 -10.11 9.00
N THR A 442 13.78 -8.80 8.91
CA THR A 442 15.00 -8.31 8.27
C THR A 442 16.26 -8.84 8.98
N ALA A 443 16.35 -8.66 10.30
CA ALA A 443 17.49 -9.14 11.09
C ALA A 443 17.66 -10.68 11.02
N TYR A 444 16.54 -11.42 10.90
CA TYR A 444 16.57 -12.87 10.67
C TYR A 444 17.11 -13.25 9.29
N VAL A 445 16.73 -12.53 8.22
CA VAL A 445 17.30 -12.74 6.87
C VAL A 445 18.81 -12.50 6.89
N GLU A 446 19.26 -11.42 7.53
CA GLU A 446 20.69 -11.09 7.68
C GLU A 446 21.45 -12.15 8.50
N LYS A 447 20.90 -12.59 9.65
CA LYS A 447 21.48 -13.66 10.47
C LYS A 447 21.64 -14.96 9.69
N ILE A 448 20.58 -15.43 9.02
CA ILE A 448 20.61 -16.71 8.29
C ILE A 448 21.59 -16.63 7.11
N TYR A 449 21.62 -15.51 6.38
CA TYR A 449 22.60 -15.31 5.30
C TYR A 449 24.05 -15.34 5.83
N GLY A 450 24.32 -14.70 6.97
CA GLY A 450 25.62 -14.78 7.65
C GLY A 450 26.03 -16.20 8.00
N MET A 451 25.11 -16.99 8.59
CA MET A 451 25.36 -18.39 8.94
C MET A 451 25.71 -19.25 7.70
N ILE A 452 24.94 -19.16 6.61
CA ILE A 452 25.21 -19.89 5.37
C ILE A 452 26.57 -19.48 4.78
N ARG A 453 26.86 -18.18 4.71
CA ARG A 453 28.14 -17.65 4.22
C ARG A 453 29.32 -18.22 5.01
N ASP A 454 29.20 -18.24 6.34
CA ASP A 454 30.30 -18.64 7.21
C ASP A 454 30.46 -20.18 7.26
N ASN A 455 29.41 -20.95 7.03
CA ASN A 455 29.48 -22.40 6.84
C ASN A 455 30.11 -22.76 5.49
N LEU A 456 29.60 -22.19 4.38
CA LEU A 456 30.21 -22.37 3.05
C LEU A 456 31.68 -21.93 3.03
N LYS A 457 32.06 -20.89 3.77
CA LYS A 457 33.46 -20.50 3.92
C LYS A 457 34.29 -21.60 4.60
N LYS A 458 33.82 -22.20 5.70
CA LYS A 458 34.51 -23.33 6.38
C LYS A 458 34.66 -24.54 5.44
N GLU A 459 33.63 -24.84 4.67
CA GLU A 459 33.61 -25.98 3.73
C GLU A 459 34.55 -25.77 2.53
N ILE A 460 34.55 -24.58 1.94
CA ILE A 460 35.25 -24.29 0.68
C ILE A 460 36.71 -23.88 0.90
N SER A 461 37.06 -23.20 2.00
CA SER A 461 38.45 -22.78 2.27
C SER A 461 39.50 -23.90 2.22
N PRO A 462 39.33 -25.10 2.83
CA PRO A 462 40.31 -26.17 2.72
C PRO A 462 40.40 -26.74 1.29
N LEU A 463 39.27 -26.83 0.58
CA LEU A 463 39.23 -27.30 -0.81
C LEU A 463 39.96 -26.34 -1.76
N LEU A 464 39.81 -25.01 -1.57
CA LEU A 464 40.59 -24.02 -2.32
C LEU A 464 42.08 -24.11 -2.02
N GLY A 465 42.47 -24.40 -0.77
CA GLY A 465 43.88 -24.65 -0.43
C GLY A 465 44.48 -25.79 -1.24
N LEU A 466 43.75 -26.90 -1.38
CA LEU A 466 44.15 -28.08 -2.17
C LEU A 466 44.11 -27.86 -3.70
N CYS A 467 43.55 -26.75 -4.19
CA CYS A 467 43.50 -26.40 -5.62
C CYS A 467 44.43 -25.24 -6.00
N ILE A 468 45.14 -24.65 -5.03
CA ILE A 468 46.08 -23.53 -5.20
C ILE A 468 47.54 -23.98 -4.94
N GLN A 469 47.71 -25.11 -4.23
CA GLN A 469 48.96 -25.84 -4.09
C GLN A 469 49.19 -26.80 -5.27
#